data_AF-A0A530ZL34-F1
#
_entry.id   AF-A0A530ZL34-F1
#
_cell.length_a   1.000
_cell.length_b   1.000
_cell.length_c   1.000
_cell.angle_alpha   90.00
_cell.angle_beta   90.00
_cell.angle_gamma   90.00
#
_symmetry.space_group_name_H-M   'P 1'
#
loop_
_entity.id
_entity.type
_entity.pdbx_description
1 polymer ?
#
loop_
_entity_poly.entity_id
_entity_poly.type
_entity_poly.pdbx_seq_one_letter_code
_entity_poly.pdbx_strand_id
1 'polypeptide(L)'
;LTLVDTAGAYPGVNAEERGQAEAIARSTSACLRLKVPSISVVIGEGGSGGAIAIATANRVYMLEHAIYSVISPEGAASILWRDTTRSKDAATNMKITAQDLLELKIIDAIVPEPLGGAHRGPETVIAATGDLIAKTMKEFSGANTDFREQRREKYLAMGRNL
;
A
#
# COMPACT_ATOMS: atom_id res chain seq x y z
N LEU A 1 -8.40 -3.58 -9.83
CA LEU A 1 -6.97 -3.79 -9.56
C LEU A 1 -6.31 -2.42 -9.54
N THR A 2 -5.49 -2.14 -8.53
CA THR A 2 -4.65 -0.94 -8.47
C THR A 2 -3.19 -1.36 -8.30
N LEU A 3 -2.29 -0.62 -8.94
CA LEU A 3 -0.85 -0.77 -8.80
C LEU A 3 -0.33 0.53 -8.18
N VAL A 4 0.35 0.41 -7.04
CA VAL A 4 0.82 1.55 -6.25
C VAL A 4 2.33 1.64 -6.42
N ASP A 5 2.76 2.77 -6.98
CA ASP A 5 4.16 3.16 -7.08
C ASP A 5 4.25 4.69 -7.10
N THR A 6 4.39 5.27 -5.91
CA THR A 6 4.41 6.71 -5.71
C THR A 6 5.18 7.06 -4.45
N ALA A 7 6.07 8.05 -4.53
CA ALA A 7 6.71 8.65 -3.36
C ALA A 7 5.73 9.47 -2.50
N GLY A 8 4.54 9.79 -3.05
CA GLY A 8 3.51 10.59 -2.39
C GLY A 8 2.71 11.44 -3.38
N ALA A 9 1.64 12.06 -2.88
CA ALA A 9 0.90 13.05 -3.64
C ALA A 9 1.78 14.29 -3.90
N TYR A 10 1.65 14.92 -5.07
CA TYR A 10 2.54 15.99 -5.50
C TYR A 10 2.41 17.24 -4.61
N PRO A 11 3.46 17.67 -3.88
CA PRO A 11 3.36 18.75 -2.90
C PRO A 11 3.52 20.14 -3.56
N GLY A 12 2.61 20.49 -4.47
CA GLY A 12 2.64 21.76 -5.20
C GLY A 12 1.50 22.70 -4.85
N VAL A 13 1.73 24.01 -4.91
CA VAL A 13 0.70 25.05 -4.67
C VAL A 13 -0.55 24.81 -5.52
N ASN A 14 -0.34 24.55 -6.81
CA ASN A 14 -1.39 24.22 -7.76
C ASN A 14 -2.20 22.96 -7.37
N ALA A 15 -1.59 21.98 -6.68
CA ALA A 15 -2.28 20.79 -6.21
C ALA A 15 -3.16 21.10 -4.99
N GLU A 16 -2.66 21.95 -4.07
CA GLU A 16 -3.43 22.43 -2.92
C GLU A 16 -4.62 23.31 -3.35
N GLU A 17 -4.41 24.24 -4.28
CA GLU A 17 -5.49 25.09 -4.84
C GLU A 17 -6.60 24.28 -5.51
N ARG A 18 -6.27 23.10 -6.03
CA ARG A 18 -7.24 22.16 -6.63
C ARG A 18 -7.80 21.14 -5.64
N GLY A 19 -7.49 21.26 -4.36
CA GLY A 19 -8.05 20.41 -3.32
C GLY A 19 -7.46 19.00 -3.30
N GLN A 20 -6.14 18.84 -3.39
CA GLN A 20 -5.47 17.53 -3.33
C GLN A 20 -5.93 16.68 -2.13
N ALA A 21 -6.10 17.28 -0.94
CA ALA A 21 -6.63 16.58 0.23
C ALA A 21 -8.06 16.06 0.03
N GLU A 22 -8.94 16.85 -0.60
CA GLU A 22 -10.30 16.43 -0.94
C GLU A 22 -10.29 15.29 -1.96
N ALA A 23 -9.41 15.38 -2.96
CA ALA A 23 -9.26 14.36 -3.99
C ALA A 23 -8.83 13.01 -3.40
N ILE A 24 -7.83 13.02 -2.51
CA ILE A 24 -7.39 11.82 -1.76
C ILE A 24 -8.54 11.28 -0.92
N ALA A 25 -9.20 12.13 -0.13
CA ALA A 25 -10.30 11.71 0.74
C ALA A 25 -11.46 11.09 -0.06
N ARG A 26 -11.83 11.70 -1.19
CA ARG A 26 -12.89 11.17 -2.07
C ARG A 26 -12.49 9.89 -2.76
N SER A 27 -11.24 9.75 -3.19
CA SER A 27 -10.73 8.51 -3.78
C SER A 27 -10.81 7.37 -2.78
N THR A 28 -10.25 7.57 -1.57
CA THR A 28 -10.33 6.60 -0.46
C THR A 28 -11.79 6.25 -0.12
N SER A 29 -12.65 7.26 -0.05
CA SER A 29 -14.08 7.09 0.24
C SER A 29 -14.81 6.32 -0.87
N ALA A 30 -14.46 6.57 -2.14
CA ALA A 30 -14.99 5.85 -3.29
C ALA A 30 -14.53 4.39 -3.28
N CYS A 31 -13.24 4.15 -3.00
CA CYS A 31 -12.69 2.83 -2.76
C CYS A 31 -13.51 2.09 -1.71
N LEU A 32 -13.64 2.62 -0.48
CA LEU A 32 -14.42 1.97 0.61
C LEU A 32 -15.87 1.60 0.22
N ARG A 33 -16.49 2.31 -0.73
CA ARG A 33 -17.86 2.05 -1.21
C ARG A 33 -17.97 1.09 -2.39
N LEU A 34 -16.86 0.65 -3.00
CA LEU A 34 -16.91 -0.26 -4.15
C LEU A 34 -17.65 -1.55 -3.79
N LYS A 35 -18.67 -1.89 -4.58
CA LYS A 35 -19.47 -3.12 -4.41
C LYS A 35 -18.82 -4.38 -5.01
N VAL A 36 -17.74 -4.20 -5.75
CA VAL A 36 -16.97 -5.26 -6.41
C VAL A 36 -15.72 -5.57 -5.59
N PRO A 37 -15.15 -6.79 -5.74
CA PRO A 37 -13.86 -7.09 -5.14
C PRO A 37 -12.78 -6.14 -5.65
N SER A 38 -11.83 -5.80 -4.77
CA SER A 38 -10.72 -4.90 -5.07
C SER A 38 -9.41 -5.47 -4.53
N ILE A 39 -8.37 -5.40 -5.36
CA ILE A 39 -7.01 -5.82 -5.03
C ILE A 39 -6.09 -4.64 -5.35
N SER A 40 -5.21 -4.31 -4.41
CA SER A 40 -4.12 -3.35 -4.56
C SER A 40 -2.79 -4.08 -4.44
N VAL A 41 -1.83 -3.74 -5.28
CA VAL A 41 -0.45 -4.26 -5.19
C VAL A 41 0.51 -3.06 -5.13
N VAL A 42 1.33 -2.97 -4.07
CA VAL A 42 2.43 -2.00 -4.01
C VAL A 42 3.63 -2.61 -4.72
N ILE A 43 4.04 -1.99 -5.82
CA ILE A 43 5.08 -2.51 -6.73
C ILE A 43 6.40 -1.73 -6.65
N GLY A 44 6.41 -0.62 -5.93
CA GLY A 44 7.60 0.18 -5.66
C GLY A 44 7.41 0.94 -4.36
N GLU A 45 7.14 2.24 -4.45
CA GLU A 45 6.89 3.07 -3.27
C GLU A 45 5.39 3.22 -2.95
N GLY A 46 5.04 3.07 -1.68
CA GLY A 46 3.72 3.33 -1.12
C GLY A 46 3.73 4.61 -0.28
N GLY A 47 3.82 5.77 -0.93
CA GLY A 47 3.94 7.06 -0.25
C GLY A 47 2.62 7.62 0.28
N SER A 48 2.43 7.52 1.60
CA SER A 48 1.46 8.29 2.39
C SER A 48 0.04 8.34 1.78
N GLY A 49 -0.62 9.50 1.86
CA GLY A 49 -1.96 9.73 1.32
C GLY A 49 -2.08 9.49 -0.19
N GLY A 50 -0.99 9.68 -0.95
CA GLY A 50 -0.96 9.42 -2.39
C GLY A 50 -1.18 7.94 -2.72
N ALA A 51 -0.53 7.05 -1.95
CA ALA A 51 -0.74 5.61 -2.05
C ALA A 51 -2.13 5.19 -1.54
N ILE A 52 -2.53 5.67 -0.35
CA ILE A 52 -3.80 5.31 0.30
C ILE A 52 -5.01 5.62 -0.58
N ALA A 53 -4.93 6.70 -1.37
CA ALA A 53 -5.97 7.12 -2.31
C ALA A 53 -6.45 6.00 -3.24
N ILE A 54 -5.59 5.03 -3.57
CA ILE A 54 -5.92 3.89 -4.44
C ILE A 54 -5.59 2.52 -3.84
N ALA A 55 -4.93 2.48 -2.68
CA ALA A 55 -4.58 1.24 -1.98
C ALA A 55 -5.69 0.71 -1.06
N THR A 56 -6.81 1.44 -0.93
CA THR A 56 -7.90 1.05 -0.05
C THR A 56 -8.75 -0.09 -0.63
N ALA A 57 -8.34 -1.34 -0.39
CA ALA A 57 -8.81 -2.53 -1.10
C ALA A 57 -9.17 -3.72 -0.19
N ASN A 58 -9.94 -4.68 -0.71
CA ASN A 58 -10.27 -5.93 0.01
C ASN A 58 -8.99 -6.70 0.33
N ARG A 59 -8.08 -6.79 -0.65
CA ARG A 59 -6.73 -7.35 -0.46
C ARG A 59 -5.67 -6.34 -0.87
N VAL A 60 -4.62 -6.23 -0.07
CA VAL A 60 -3.44 -5.40 -0.31
C VAL A 60 -2.23 -6.32 -0.30
N TYR A 61 -1.49 -6.33 -1.40
CA TYR A 61 -0.25 -7.09 -1.56
C TYR A 61 0.92 -6.13 -1.74
N MET A 62 2.11 -6.60 -1.44
CA MET A 62 3.35 -5.85 -1.69
C MET A 62 4.36 -6.76 -2.36
N LEU A 63 5.15 -6.22 -3.28
CA LEU A 63 6.40 -6.88 -3.65
C LEU A 63 7.36 -6.89 -2.44
N GLU A 64 8.24 -7.87 -2.39
CA GLU A 64 9.14 -8.14 -1.27
C GLU A 64 9.99 -6.93 -0.83
N HIS A 65 10.47 -6.14 -1.78
CA HIS A 65 11.31 -4.97 -1.55
C HIS A 65 10.55 -3.64 -1.70
N ALA A 66 9.23 -3.69 -1.92
CA ALA A 66 8.41 -2.48 -1.90
C ALA A 66 8.32 -1.91 -0.48
N ILE A 67 8.11 -0.59 -0.38
CA ILE A 67 7.91 0.10 0.90
C ILE A 67 6.51 0.70 0.95
N TYR A 68 5.95 0.84 2.15
CA TYR A 68 4.69 1.56 2.35
C TYR A 68 4.77 2.33 3.67
N SER A 69 4.70 3.66 3.61
CA SER A 69 4.94 4.52 4.77
C SER A 69 4.00 5.72 4.84
N VAL A 70 3.76 6.22 6.06
CA VAL A 70 2.95 7.43 6.29
C VAL A 70 3.70 8.73 5.94
N ILE A 71 5.03 8.68 5.95
CA ILE A 71 5.96 9.77 5.62
C ILE A 71 7.23 9.16 5.03
N SER A 72 7.97 9.91 4.20
CA SER A 72 9.28 9.44 3.76
C SER A 72 10.24 9.30 4.96
N PRO A 73 11.19 8.34 4.93
CA PRO A 73 12.19 8.21 5.98
C PRO A 73 13.00 9.49 6.21
N GLU A 74 13.32 10.22 5.15
CA GLU A 74 14.01 11.52 5.20
C GLU A 74 13.15 12.56 5.93
N GLY A 75 11.85 12.60 5.63
CA GLY A 75 10.89 13.48 6.28
C GLY A 75 10.79 13.20 7.77
N ALA A 76 10.60 11.93 8.16
CA ALA A 76 10.58 11.53 9.56
C ALA A 76 11.89 11.88 10.27
N ALA A 77 13.04 11.64 9.62
CA ALA A 77 14.35 11.92 10.19
C ALA A 77 14.54 13.42 10.49
N SER A 78 14.15 14.28 9.55
CA SER A 78 14.18 15.73 9.70
C SER A 78 13.29 16.26 10.84
N ILE A 79 12.17 15.59 11.14
CA ILE A 79 11.24 16.02 12.17
C ILE A 79 11.67 15.53 13.55
N LEU A 80 11.96 14.23 13.67
CA LEU A 80 12.21 13.58 14.95
C LEU A 80 13.62 13.85 15.48
N TRP A 81 14.62 13.90 14.59
CA TRP A 81 16.01 14.09 14.96
C TRP A 81 16.62 15.40 14.48
N ARG A 82 15.88 16.20 13.67
CA ARG A 82 16.42 17.41 13.01
C ARG A 82 17.65 17.11 12.16
N ASP A 83 17.73 15.89 11.65
CA ASP A 83 18.87 15.36 10.90
C ASP A 83 18.40 14.35 9.86
N THR A 84 18.45 14.73 8.58
CA THR A 84 18.03 13.88 7.45
C THR A 84 18.95 12.69 7.22
N THR A 85 20.19 12.72 7.73
CA THR A 85 21.14 11.61 7.58
C THR A 85 20.71 10.36 8.36
N ARG A 86 19.78 10.52 9.30
CA ARG A 86 19.16 9.44 10.09
C ARG A 86 17.98 8.75 9.39
N SER A 87 17.82 8.91 8.08
CA SER A 87 16.73 8.28 7.32
C SER A 87 16.69 6.75 7.46
N LYS A 88 17.85 6.08 7.55
CA LYS A 88 17.93 4.63 7.78
C LYS A 88 17.36 4.21 9.14
N ASP A 89 17.69 4.96 10.18
CA ASP A 89 17.14 4.75 11.53
C ASP A 89 15.63 4.97 11.51
N ALA A 90 15.17 6.04 10.85
CA ALA A 90 13.75 6.35 10.70
C ALA A 90 12.99 5.22 9.99
N ALA A 91 13.49 4.76 8.83
CA ALA A 91 12.88 3.67 8.08
C ALA A 91 12.74 2.39 8.92
N THR A 92 13.80 2.03 9.65
CA THR A 92 13.82 0.83 10.51
C THR A 92 12.81 0.94 11.64
N ASN A 93 12.77 2.08 12.35
CA ASN A 93 11.84 2.28 13.47
C ASN A 93 10.37 2.39 13.01
N MET A 94 10.14 2.89 11.80
CA MET A 94 8.80 3.04 11.24
C MET A 94 8.21 1.75 10.67
N LYS A 95 9.01 0.68 10.53
CA LYS A 95 8.52 -0.64 10.10
C LYS A 95 7.80 -0.61 8.75
N ILE A 96 8.47 -0.06 7.74
CA ILE A 96 7.87 0.26 6.42
C ILE A 96 7.99 -0.87 5.38
N THR A 97 8.65 -1.98 5.71
CA THR A 97 8.93 -3.08 4.78
C THR A 97 7.70 -3.97 4.58
N ALA A 98 7.65 -4.71 3.48
CA ALA A 98 6.57 -5.67 3.23
C ALA A 98 6.43 -6.70 4.38
N GLN A 99 7.55 -7.13 4.96
CA GLN A 99 7.61 -8.11 6.05
C GLN A 99 7.04 -7.53 7.35
N ASP A 100 7.46 -6.32 7.72
CA ASP A 100 6.91 -5.61 8.87
C ASP A 100 5.39 -5.42 8.74
N LEU A 101 4.93 -4.98 7.57
CA LEU A 101 3.53 -4.66 7.34
C LEU A 101 2.65 -5.90 7.24
N LEU A 102 3.21 -7.03 6.86
CA LEU A 102 2.53 -8.33 6.95
C LEU A 102 2.35 -8.74 8.42
N GLU A 103 3.40 -8.60 9.25
CA GLU A 103 3.35 -8.89 10.69
C GLU A 103 2.31 -7.99 11.40
N LEU A 104 2.28 -6.70 11.05
CA LEU A 104 1.31 -5.71 11.54
C LEU A 104 -0.11 -5.89 10.97
N LYS A 105 -0.33 -6.86 10.07
CA LYS A 105 -1.61 -7.15 9.40
C LYS A 105 -2.16 -5.95 8.61
N ILE A 106 -1.27 -5.12 8.07
CA ILE A 106 -1.62 -4.02 7.16
C ILE A 106 -1.81 -4.54 5.74
N ILE A 107 -0.99 -5.52 5.34
CA ILE A 107 -1.07 -6.21 4.05
C ILE A 107 -1.45 -7.68 4.23
N ASP A 108 -1.89 -8.33 3.15
CA ASP A 108 -2.43 -9.69 3.17
C ASP A 108 -1.42 -10.75 2.69
N ALA A 109 -0.47 -10.36 1.83
CA ALA A 109 0.56 -11.25 1.32
C ALA A 109 1.72 -10.46 0.67
N ILE A 110 2.86 -11.13 0.55
CA ILE A 110 4.06 -10.63 -0.12
C ILE A 110 4.27 -11.43 -1.40
N VAL A 111 4.59 -10.75 -2.50
CA VAL A 111 5.07 -11.39 -3.72
C VAL A 111 6.61 -11.42 -3.67
N PRO A 112 7.22 -12.61 -3.66
CA PRO A 112 8.67 -12.73 -3.58
C PRO A 112 9.33 -12.18 -4.85
N GLU A 113 10.51 -11.61 -4.69
CA GLU A 113 11.31 -11.09 -5.80
C GLU A 113 12.54 -11.97 -6.07
N PRO A 114 13.06 -11.99 -7.31
CA PRO A 114 14.31 -12.66 -7.63
C PRO A 114 15.49 -12.15 -6.80
N LEU A 115 16.55 -12.94 -6.73
CA LEU A 115 17.79 -12.51 -6.09
C LEU A 115 18.30 -11.19 -6.69
N GLY A 116 18.35 -10.16 -5.84
CA GLY A 116 18.74 -8.81 -6.22
C GLY A 116 17.61 -7.94 -6.77
N GLY A 117 16.34 -8.35 -6.61
CA GLY A 117 15.15 -7.51 -6.82
C GLY A 117 14.41 -7.73 -8.14
N ALA A 118 13.20 -7.17 -8.23
CA ALA A 118 12.25 -7.38 -9.32
C ALA A 118 12.81 -7.03 -10.71
N HIS A 119 13.64 -6.00 -10.79
CA HIS A 119 14.28 -5.57 -12.04
C HIS A 119 15.20 -6.62 -12.66
N ARG A 120 15.65 -7.63 -11.90
CA ARG A 120 16.48 -8.74 -12.40
C ARG A 120 15.70 -9.91 -12.98
N GLY A 121 14.39 -9.97 -12.75
CA GLY A 121 13.51 -10.98 -13.30
C GLY A 121 12.07 -10.48 -13.36
N PRO A 122 11.80 -9.43 -14.16
CA PRO A 122 10.50 -8.78 -14.20
C PRO A 122 9.40 -9.76 -14.62
N GLU A 123 9.65 -10.61 -15.61
CA GLU A 123 8.69 -11.64 -16.05
C GLU A 123 8.29 -12.60 -14.93
N THR A 124 9.25 -13.00 -14.09
CA THR A 124 8.99 -13.87 -12.94
C THR A 124 8.10 -13.17 -11.90
N VAL A 125 8.36 -11.90 -11.61
CA VAL A 125 7.56 -11.12 -10.65
C VAL A 125 6.16 -10.83 -11.20
N ILE A 126 6.05 -10.50 -12.49
CA ILE A 126 4.77 -10.28 -13.16
C ILE A 126 3.94 -11.55 -13.13
N ALA A 127 4.52 -12.69 -13.47
CA ALA A 127 3.83 -13.99 -13.41
C ALA A 127 3.36 -14.31 -11.99
N ALA A 128 4.24 -14.22 -10.99
CA ALA A 128 3.89 -14.48 -9.59
C ALA A 128 2.80 -13.54 -9.06
N THR A 129 2.87 -12.25 -9.41
CA THR A 129 1.83 -11.25 -9.07
C THR A 129 0.50 -11.60 -9.74
N GLY A 130 0.54 -11.97 -11.03
CA GLY A 130 -0.63 -12.39 -11.80
C GLY A 130 -1.31 -13.62 -11.22
N ASP A 131 -0.53 -14.63 -10.84
CA ASP A 131 -1.01 -15.87 -10.22
C ASP A 131 -1.68 -15.59 -8.86
N LEU A 132 -1.08 -14.73 -8.04
CA LEU A 132 -1.67 -14.31 -6.77
C LEU A 132 -3.00 -13.59 -6.98
N ILE A 133 -3.04 -12.62 -7.90
CA ILE A 133 -4.27 -11.90 -8.25
C ILE A 133 -5.35 -12.87 -8.75
N ALA A 134 -5.00 -13.77 -9.67
CA ALA A 134 -5.94 -14.73 -10.26
C ALA A 134 -6.52 -15.67 -9.20
N LYS A 135 -5.67 -16.17 -8.28
CA LYS A 135 -6.10 -16.97 -7.14
C LYS A 135 -7.10 -16.21 -6.26
N THR A 136 -6.79 -14.98 -5.90
CA THR A 136 -7.65 -14.13 -5.07
C THR A 136 -8.98 -13.81 -5.76
N MET A 137 -8.95 -13.51 -7.06
CA MET A 137 -10.18 -13.28 -7.82
C MET A 137 -11.06 -14.53 -7.88
N LYS A 138 -10.46 -15.72 -7.97
CA LYS A 138 -11.19 -16.99 -7.88
C LYS A 138 -11.82 -17.18 -6.49
N GLU A 139 -11.09 -16.89 -5.42
CA GLU A 139 -11.62 -16.90 -4.05
C GLU A 139 -12.82 -15.94 -3.90
N PHE A 140 -12.71 -14.73 -4.44
CA PHE A 140 -13.81 -13.76 -4.44
C PHE A 140 -15.01 -14.19 -5.28
N SER A 141 -14.80 -14.86 -6.41
CA SER A 141 -15.91 -15.35 -7.25
C SER A 141 -16.79 -16.38 -6.55
N GLY A 142 -16.21 -17.16 -5.62
CA GLY A 142 -16.95 -18.14 -4.82
C GLY A 142 -17.54 -17.56 -3.53
N ALA A 143 -17.25 -16.30 -3.20
CA ALA A 143 -17.69 -15.69 -1.96
C ALA A 143 -19.07 -15.04 -2.12
N ASN A 144 -20.04 -15.48 -1.32
CA ASN A 144 -21.32 -14.78 -1.18
C ASN A 144 -21.24 -13.75 -0.05
N THR A 145 -20.50 -12.66 -0.26
CA THR A 145 -20.24 -11.63 0.76
C THR A 145 -20.42 -10.21 0.21
N ASP A 146 -20.69 -9.25 1.09
CA ASP A 146 -20.60 -7.83 0.73
C ASP A 146 -19.14 -7.38 0.82
N PHE A 147 -18.52 -7.14 -0.33
CA PHE A 147 -17.14 -6.66 -0.42
C PHE A 147 -16.92 -5.28 0.21
N ARG A 148 -17.97 -4.54 0.58
CA ARG A 148 -17.85 -3.31 1.37
C ARG A 148 -17.68 -3.64 2.85
N GLU A 149 -18.48 -4.55 3.38
CA GLU A 149 -18.39 -4.96 4.79
C GLU A 149 -17.08 -5.69 5.07
N GLN A 150 -16.65 -6.61 4.20
CA GLN A 150 -15.34 -7.26 4.33
C GLN A 150 -14.20 -6.24 4.44
N ARG A 151 -14.27 -5.18 3.63
CA ARG A 151 -13.25 -4.13 3.61
C ARG A 151 -13.34 -3.24 4.85
N ARG A 152 -14.56 -2.88 5.27
CA ARG A 152 -14.82 -2.12 6.49
C ARG A 152 -14.27 -2.85 7.72
N GLU A 153 -14.55 -4.14 7.85
CA GLU A 153 -14.03 -4.98 8.93
C GLU A 153 -12.50 -5.00 8.95
N LYS A 154 -11.87 -5.24 7.79
CA LYS A 154 -10.41 -5.19 7.63
C LYS A 154 -9.82 -3.89 8.18
N TYR A 155 -10.29 -2.73 7.70
CA TYR A 155 -9.73 -1.44 8.10
C TYR A 155 -10.07 -1.06 9.56
N LEU A 156 -11.22 -1.49 10.09
CA LEU A 156 -11.54 -1.28 11.51
C LEU A 156 -10.72 -2.16 12.45
N ALA A 157 -10.25 -3.33 11.99
CA ALA A 157 -9.42 -4.24 12.78
C ALA A 157 -7.95 -3.79 12.86
N MET A 158 -7.47 -3.05 11.86
CA MET A 158 -6.11 -2.49 11.88
C MET A 158 -5.88 -1.65 13.13
N GLY A 159 -4.77 -1.89 13.83
CA GLY A 159 -4.39 -1.15 15.03
C GLY A 159 -5.13 -1.51 16.33
N ARG A 160 -6.12 -2.42 16.31
CA ARG A 160 -6.86 -2.77 17.54
C ARG A 160 -6.11 -3.67 18.52
N ASN A 161 -5.16 -4.47 18.01
CA ASN A 161 -4.42 -5.46 18.79
C ASN A 161 -2.90 -5.29 18.63
N LEU A 162 -2.45 -4.04 18.42
CA LEU A 162 -1.03 -3.68 18.35
C LEU A 162 -0.48 -3.35 19.73
#